data_AF-A0A401FTY4-F1
#
_entry.id   AF-A0A401FTY4-F1
#
_cell.length_a   1.000
_cell.length_b   1.000
_cell.length_c   1.000
_cell.angle_alpha   90.00
_cell.angle_beta   90.00
_cell.angle_gamma   90.00
#
_symmetry.space_group_name_H-M   'P 1'
#
loop_
_entity.id
_entity.type
_entity.pdbx_description
1 polymer ?
#
loop_
_entity_poly.entity_id
_entity_poly.type
_entity_poly.pdbx_seq_one_letter_code
_entity_poly.pdbx_strand_id
1 'polypeptide(L)'
;MRLKLFILLLSLMIHIPCYAKSILLGSVSGALNEDVHDVVRDEAKKFRHGGVDIQNSATFFFAFGFTEKARELRNKILQKASRGGRDKSNQSLVLVGMSAGAIQIWSTFYKYYEDFKDFDRIALVLIDPHGASQVDDRRGSFKKGRNLYWPENWPSDTDIFRVYHIYQQQQWGSPDSGKMINLTGANFPDDRVYRSIKLSTPGLNHEKMPMQKKTRGLIQDALKFACLPRGETVAKPFEITLRNITGRNTVDGKKKISFHLKNLKCDCYDADVQVLKDGILVTTLRDIKEEEVKKYKPPRGRRILFKALCGKKLADKQVNLDYEPPTFESIKVTPNTHRKRSMILYASKVRDDGYWNITDYRIRVTLDGTRNHSRSGTGITLNNLSDGRHSVKMRISDGLGRWSAPKTKTFSVSTAQAVGHFLTPAPNMTIYGGSNLNILFLAGHPSGIMRVSIYLDRISEDEFDFTNICTIPGVFGVGQPEQKACPPVPVDWRPGTHVLIAVIKDNSGNETTVRTTIQVR
;
A
#
# COMPACT_ATOMS: atom_id res chain seq x y z
N MET A 1 9.47 -10.31 51.53
CA MET A 1 8.37 -11.16 50.99
C MET A 1 7.09 -10.33 51.04
N ARG A 2 6.39 -10.12 49.91
CA ARG A 2 5.13 -9.33 49.66
C ARG A 2 5.20 -8.29 48.53
N LEU A 3 6.18 -8.38 47.63
CA LEU A 3 6.20 -7.70 46.31
C LEU A 3 5.63 -8.58 45.17
N LYS A 4 5.06 -9.76 45.48
CA LYS A 4 4.54 -10.70 44.46
C LYS A 4 3.03 -10.62 44.21
N LEU A 5 2.28 -9.76 44.90
CA LEU A 5 0.82 -9.67 44.74
C LEU A 5 0.36 -8.56 43.77
N PHE A 6 1.23 -7.60 43.44
CA PHE A 6 0.84 -6.43 42.62
C PHE A 6 1.02 -6.61 41.10
N ILE A 7 1.73 -7.67 40.68
CA ILE A 7 1.94 -7.98 39.25
C ILE A 7 0.81 -8.87 38.70
N LEU A 8 -0.07 -9.42 39.55
CA LEU A 8 -1.16 -10.29 39.11
C LEU A 8 -2.47 -9.54 38.73
N LEU A 9 -2.59 -8.25 39.04
CA LEU A 9 -3.83 -7.47 38.82
C LEU A 9 -3.77 -6.51 37.62
N LEU A 10 -2.61 -6.30 37.00
CA LEU A 10 -2.47 -5.48 35.79
C LEU A 10 -2.53 -6.28 34.48
N SER A 11 -2.96 -7.53 34.54
CA SER A 11 -3.32 -8.36 33.38
C SER A 11 -4.83 -8.41 33.13
N LEU A 12 -5.62 -7.55 33.80
CA LEU A 12 -6.99 -7.28 33.35
C LEU A 12 -6.93 -6.57 32.00
N MET A 13 -6.94 -7.42 30.98
CA MET A 13 -7.17 -7.08 29.59
C MET A 13 -8.22 -5.98 29.49
N ILE A 14 -7.91 -4.95 28.70
CA ILE A 14 -8.87 -3.95 28.25
C ILE A 14 -9.90 -4.71 27.41
N HIS A 15 -11.00 -5.13 28.04
CA HIS A 15 -12.09 -5.83 27.40
C HIS A 15 -13.00 -4.80 26.75
N ILE A 16 -13.12 -4.84 25.43
CA ILE A 16 -14.17 -4.11 24.71
C ILE A 16 -15.45 -4.94 24.89
N PRO A 17 -16.48 -4.46 25.63
CA PRO A 17 -17.75 -5.18 25.69
C PRO A 17 -18.32 -5.26 24.27
N CYS A 18 -18.61 -6.47 23.81
CA CYS A 18 -19.26 -6.71 22.53
C CYS A 18 -20.75 -6.40 22.68
N TYR A 19 -21.28 -5.50 21.85
CA TYR A 19 -22.67 -5.02 21.93
C TYR A 19 -23.64 -5.81 21.07
N ALA A 20 -23.13 -6.63 20.14
CA ALA A 20 -23.94 -7.58 19.40
C ALA A 20 -24.53 -8.62 20.36
N LYS A 21 -25.85 -8.80 20.34
CA LYS A 21 -26.52 -9.85 21.14
C LYS A 21 -26.07 -11.26 20.72
N SER A 22 -25.74 -11.43 19.43
CA SER A 22 -25.12 -12.65 18.91
C SER A 22 -24.32 -12.39 17.64
N ILE A 23 -23.24 -13.16 17.48
CA ILE A 23 -22.44 -13.21 16.25
C ILE A 23 -22.63 -14.57 15.61
N LEU A 24 -23.13 -14.56 14.37
CA LEU A 24 -23.18 -15.74 13.53
C LEU A 24 -21.85 -15.89 12.80
N LEU A 25 -21.13 -16.97 13.09
CA LEU A 25 -19.79 -17.21 12.57
C LEU A 25 -19.79 -18.36 11.58
N GLY A 26 -19.59 -18.05 10.30
CA GLY A 26 -19.45 -19.04 9.24
C GLY A 26 -18.01 -19.12 8.75
N SER A 27 -17.47 -20.33 8.63
CA SER A 27 -16.19 -20.57 7.97
C SER A 27 -16.41 -21.47 6.77
N VAL A 28 -15.91 -21.06 5.61
CA VAL A 28 -15.96 -21.83 4.36
C VAL A 28 -14.53 -22.06 3.88
N SER A 29 -14.04 -23.29 3.99
CA SER A 29 -12.75 -23.68 3.43
C SER A 29 -12.93 -24.43 2.11
N GLY A 30 -11.96 -24.28 1.21
CA GLY A 30 -11.76 -25.28 0.15
C GLY A 30 -11.44 -26.64 0.80
N ALA A 31 -11.84 -27.72 0.15
CA ALA A 31 -11.73 -29.09 0.67
C ALA A 31 -10.41 -29.32 1.42
N LEU A 32 -10.51 -29.70 2.71
CA LEU A 32 -9.45 -30.23 3.59
C LEU A 32 -8.81 -29.32 4.66
N ASN A 33 -9.28 -28.10 4.94
CA ASN A 33 -8.62 -27.29 5.98
C ASN A 33 -9.50 -26.95 7.20
N GLU A 34 -9.36 -27.72 8.28
CA GLU A 34 -9.99 -27.48 9.60
C GLU A 34 -9.33 -26.31 10.36
N ASP A 35 -8.09 -25.97 10.03
CA ASP A 35 -7.28 -24.99 10.77
C ASP A 35 -7.85 -23.57 10.72
N VAL A 36 -8.46 -23.17 9.59
CA VAL A 36 -9.13 -21.86 9.48
C VAL A 36 -10.28 -21.77 10.48
N HIS A 37 -11.05 -22.85 10.60
CA HIS A 37 -12.20 -22.89 11.48
C HIS A 37 -11.75 -22.83 12.94
N ASP A 38 -10.71 -23.56 13.32
CA ASP A 38 -10.20 -23.53 14.69
C ASP A 38 -9.55 -22.19 15.04
N VAL A 39 -8.82 -21.55 14.13
CA VAL A 39 -8.29 -20.19 14.34
C VAL A 39 -9.42 -19.20 14.56
N VAL A 40 -10.44 -19.22 13.70
CA VAL A 40 -11.57 -18.29 13.78
C VAL A 40 -12.38 -18.54 15.05
N ARG A 41 -12.59 -19.80 15.42
CA ARG A 41 -13.24 -20.23 16.66
C ARG A 41 -12.46 -19.79 17.89
N ASP A 42 -11.13 -19.96 17.90
CA ASP A 42 -10.28 -19.59 19.04
C ASP A 42 -10.14 -18.08 19.20
N GLU A 43 -10.08 -17.33 18.10
CA GLU A 43 -10.15 -15.88 18.17
C GLU A 43 -11.53 -15.43 18.66
N ALA A 44 -12.62 -16.04 18.18
CA ALA A 44 -13.97 -15.74 18.62
C ALA A 44 -14.21 -16.06 20.11
N LYS A 45 -13.65 -17.16 20.64
CA LYS A 45 -13.72 -17.51 22.08
C LYS A 45 -13.17 -16.39 22.97
N LYS A 46 -12.15 -15.65 22.51
CA LYS A 46 -11.58 -14.51 23.28
C LYS A 46 -12.58 -13.36 23.45
N PHE A 47 -13.63 -13.30 22.64
CA PHE A 47 -14.71 -12.31 22.74
C PHE A 47 -15.92 -12.78 23.57
N ARG A 48 -15.94 -14.04 24.06
CA ARG A 48 -17.10 -14.60 24.82
C ARG A 48 -17.32 -13.99 26.20
N HIS A 49 -16.42 -13.15 26.71
CA HIS A 49 -16.48 -12.62 28.09
C HIS A 49 -17.57 -11.55 28.35
N GLY A 50 -18.63 -11.47 27.54
CA GLY A 50 -19.71 -10.49 27.69
C GLY A 50 -21.13 -11.01 27.45
N GLY A 51 -21.36 -12.33 27.48
CA GLY A 51 -22.69 -12.92 27.24
C GLY A 51 -23.11 -13.02 25.77
N VAL A 52 -22.18 -12.80 24.84
CA VAL A 52 -22.43 -12.95 23.39
C VAL A 52 -22.48 -14.43 23.02
N ASP A 53 -23.65 -14.84 22.53
CA ASP A 53 -23.86 -16.19 22.01
C ASP A 53 -23.23 -16.31 20.61
N ILE A 54 -22.07 -16.95 20.55
CA ILE A 54 -21.38 -17.27 19.29
C ILE A 54 -21.92 -18.60 18.79
N GLN A 55 -22.83 -18.52 17.83
CA GLN A 55 -23.38 -19.70 17.18
C GLN A 55 -22.48 -20.09 16.02
N ASN A 56 -21.74 -21.19 16.19
CA ASN A 56 -20.92 -21.75 15.12
C ASN A 56 -21.86 -22.19 13.98
N SER A 57 -21.85 -21.45 12.89
CA SER A 57 -22.74 -21.68 11.76
C SER A 57 -22.13 -22.68 10.78
N ALA A 58 -21.70 -23.84 11.28
CA ALA A 58 -21.19 -24.99 10.51
C ALA A 58 -19.93 -24.74 9.66
N THR A 59 -19.11 -25.80 9.53
CA THR A 59 -18.09 -25.89 8.49
C THR A 59 -18.79 -26.32 7.21
N PHE A 60 -18.67 -25.52 6.15
CA PHE A 60 -19.24 -25.89 4.87
C PHE A 60 -18.15 -26.37 3.92
N PHE A 61 -18.17 -27.65 3.58
CA PHE A 61 -17.31 -28.24 2.57
C PHE A 61 -18.06 -28.28 1.24
N PHE A 62 -17.46 -27.71 0.20
CA PHE A 62 -18.06 -27.66 -1.12
C PHE A 62 -17.05 -28.07 -2.19
N ALA A 63 -17.31 -29.20 -2.87
CA ALA A 63 -16.69 -29.52 -4.16
C ALA A 63 -17.48 -28.84 -5.31
N PHE A 64 -16.78 -28.54 -6.40
CA PHE A 64 -17.16 -27.66 -7.53
C PHE A 64 -18.66 -27.55 -7.91
N GLY A 65 -19.12 -26.31 -8.11
CA GLY A 65 -20.47 -25.93 -8.59
C GLY A 65 -21.02 -24.68 -7.88
N PHE A 66 -20.90 -23.49 -8.47
CA PHE A 66 -21.04 -22.23 -7.71
C PHE A 66 -22.49 -21.81 -7.37
N THR A 67 -23.43 -21.94 -8.30
CA THR A 67 -24.73 -21.27 -8.17
C THR A 67 -25.66 -21.94 -7.16
N GLU A 68 -25.71 -23.27 -7.17
CA GLU A 68 -26.51 -24.06 -6.22
C GLU A 68 -25.90 -24.04 -4.83
N LYS A 69 -24.57 -24.08 -4.72
CA LYS A 69 -23.87 -24.02 -3.43
C LYS A 69 -23.95 -22.66 -2.76
N ALA A 70 -23.96 -21.57 -3.54
CA ALA A 70 -24.24 -20.24 -3.00
C ALA A 70 -25.66 -20.14 -2.41
N ARG A 71 -26.66 -20.73 -3.08
CA ARG A 71 -28.04 -20.81 -2.59
C ARG A 71 -28.14 -21.66 -1.32
N GLU A 72 -27.42 -22.79 -1.28
CA GLU A 72 -27.34 -23.66 -0.11
C GLU A 72 -26.71 -22.95 1.10
N LEU A 73 -25.58 -22.27 0.89
CA LEU A 73 -24.90 -21.47 1.92
C LEU A 73 -25.83 -20.39 2.47
N ARG A 74 -26.49 -19.61 1.60
CA ARG A 74 -27.50 -18.62 1.97
C ARG A 74 -28.59 -19.25 2.85
N ASN A 75 -29.22 -20.31 2.39
CA ASN A 75 -30.34 -20.93 3.11
C ASN A 75 -29.92 -21.44 4.48
N LYS A 76 -28.72 -22.00 4.62
CA LYS A 76 -28.19 -22.45 5.92
C LYS A 76 -27.88 -21.29 6.86
N ILE A 77 -27.35 -20.17 6.37
CA ILE A 77 -27.14 -18.95 7.17
C ILE A 77 -28.49 -18.42 7.67
N LEU A 78 -29.47 -18.28 6.77
CA LEU A 78 -30.80 -17.76 7.10
C LEU A 78 -31.56 -18.68 8.06
N GLN A 79 -31.50 -20.01 7.86
CA GLN A 79 -32.13 -20.99 8.74
C GLN A 79 -31.53 -20.97 10.16
N LYS A 80 -30.21 -20.75 10.29
CA LYS A 80 -29.59 -20.62 11.62
C LYS A 80 -29.96 -19.31 12.30
N ALA A 81 -30.00 -18.21 11.54
CA ALA A 81 -30.46 -16.93 12.06
C ALA A 81 -31.90 -17.02 12.60
N SER A 82 -32.78 -17.77 11.93
CA SER A 82 -34.19 -17.91 12.31
C SER A 82 -34.44 -18.89 13.48
N ARG A 83 -33.64 -19.96 13.63
CA ARG A 83 -33.81 -20.96 14.71
C ARG A 83 -33.63 -20.40 16.12
N GLY A 84 -32.97 -19.26 16.26
CA GLY A 84 -32.84 -18.58 17.56
C GLY A 84 -34.07 -17.79 18.00
N GLY A 85 -35.12 -17.66 17.16
CA GLY A 85 -36.26 -16.77 17.41
C GLY A 85 -35.88 -15.28 17.48
N ARG A 86 -34.64 -14.94 17.09
CA ARG A 86 -34.08 -13.59 17.19
C ARG A 86 -34.20 -12.89 15.85
N ASP A 87 -34.67 -11.64 15.87
CA ASP A 87 -34.66 -10.75 14.72
C ASP A 87 -33.22 -10.58 14.17
N LYS A 88 -33.05 -10.67 12.84
CA LYS A 88 -31.77 -10.48 12.15
C LYS A 88 -31.16 -9.11 12.43
N SER A 89 -31.99 -8.09 12.66
CA SER A 89 -31.55 -6.73 13.02
C SER A 89 -30.70 -6.66 14.29
N ASN A 90 -30.72 -7.72 15.11
CA ASN A 90 -29.95 -7.86 16.34
C ASN A 90 -28.78 -8.86 16.22
N GLN A 91 -28.46 -9.31 15.00
CA GLN A 91 -27.38 -10.29 14.76
C GLN A 91 -26.31 -9.67 13.86
N SER A 92 -25.05 -9.90 14.20
CA SER A 92 -23.94 -9.60 13.30
C SER A 92 -23.44 -10.87 12.64
N LEU A 93 -23.05 -10.77 11.37
CA LEU A 93 -22.58 -11.87 10.54
C LEU A 93 -21.10 -11.72 10.26
N VAL A 94 -20.29 -12.72 10.62
CA VAL A 94 -18.88 -12.80 10.25
C VAL A 94 -18.66 -14.06 9.44
N LEU A 95 -18.19 -13.88 8.20
CA LEU A 95 -17.88 -14.98 7.30
C LEU A 95 -16.41 -14.97 6.96
N VAL A 96 -15.75 -16.10 7.19
CA VAL A 96 -14.34 -16.28 6.88
C VAL A 96 -14.20 -17.35 5.81
N GLY A 97 -13.62 -16.99 4.68
CA GLY A 97 -13.40 -17.88 3.55
C GLY A 97 -11.94 -18.05 3.24
N MET A 98 -11.51 -19.25 2.89
CA MET A 98 -10.18 -19.50 2.32
C MET A 98 -10.28 -20.08 0.91
N SER A 99 -9.44 -19.61 -0.01
CA SER A 99 -9.35 -20.14 -1.38
C SER A 99 -10.71 -20.18 -2.09
N ALA A 100 -11.18 -21.36 -2.51
CA ALA A 100 -12.48 -21.53 -3.14
C ALA A 100 -13.66 -21.12 -2.24
N GLY A 101 -13.52 -21.25 -0.93
CA GLY A 101 -14.53 -20.83 0.04
C GLY A 101 -14.68 -19.31 0.11
N ALA A 102 -13.59 -18.56 -0.05
CA ALA A 102 -13.64 -17.10 -0.18
C ALA A 102 -14.46 -16.69 -1.43
N ILE A 103 -14.27 -17.39 -2.55
CA ILE A 103 -15.03 -17.16 -3.79
C ILE A 103 -16.52 -17.49 -3.60
N GLN A 104 -16.86 -18.52 -2.83
CA GLN A 104 -18.25 -18.90 -2.58
C GLN A 104 -18.96 -17.92 -1.65
N ILE A 105 -18.30 -17.46 -0.59
CA ILE A 105 -18.81 -16.36 0.25
C ILE A 105 -19.06 -15.14 -0.62
N TRP A 106 -18.07 -14.79 -1.44
CA TRP A 106 -18.15 -13.66 -2.36
C TRP A 106 -19.35 -13.76 -3.32
N SER A 107 -19.47 -14.89 -4.02
CA SER A 107 -20.56 -15.14 -4.99
C SER A 107 -21.94 -15.16 -4.32
N THR A 108 -22.03 -15.68 -3.10
CA THR A 108 -23.27 -15.69 -2.31
C THR A 108 -23.70 -14.28 -1.96
N PHE A 109 -22.78 -13.45 -1.48
CA PHE A 109 -23.05 -12.04 -1.21
C PHE A 109 -23.40 -11.29 -2.48
N TYR A 110 -22.70 -11.56 -3.58
CA TYR A 110 -22.99 -10.91 -4.84
C TYR A 110 -24.42 -11.12 -5.29
N LYS A 111 -24.89 -12.36 -5.21
CA LYS A 111 -26.18 -12.75 -5.77
C LYS A 111 -27.35 -12.52 -4.83
N TYR A 112 -27.11 -12.55 -3.52
CA TYR A 112 -28.16 -12.61 -2.50
C TYR A 112 -27.99 -11.53 -1.41
N TYR A 113 -27.26 -10.44 -1.68
CA TYR A 113 -27.00 -9.38 -0.70
C TYR A 113 -28.28 -8.87 0.00
N GLU A 114 -29.35 -8.66 -0.76
CA GLU A 114 -30.65 -8.19 -0.24
C GLU A 114 -31.23 -9.07 0.86
N ASP A 115 -30.89 -10.36 0.90
CA ASP A 115 -31.35 -11.28 1.94
C ASP A 115 -30.59 -11.15 3.27
N PHE A 116 -29.42 -10.50 3.22
CA PHE A 116 -28.52 -10.27 4.35
C PHE A 116 -28.54 -8.82 4.86
N LYS A 117 -29.18 -7.87 4.17
CA LYS A 117 -29.18 -6.45 4.56
C LYS A 117 -29.79 -6.17 5.95
N ASP A 118 -30.59 -7.11 6.45
CA ASP A 118 -31.23 -7.01 7.76
C ASP A 118 -30.29 -7.38 8.92
N PHE A 119 -29.09 -7.94 8.65
CA PHE A 119 -28.09 -8.13 9.71
C PHE A 119 -27.59 -6.76 10.21
N ASP A 120 -27.27 -6.69 11.50
CA ASP A 120 -26.78 -5.47 12.13
C ASP A 120 -25.46 -5.00 11.51
N ARG A 121 -24.53 -5.96 11.39
CA ARG A 121 -23.23 -5.79 10.72
C ARG A 121 -22.82 -7.06 10.01
N ILE A 122 -22.02 -6.89 8.96
CA ILE A 122 -21.53 -7.96 8.11
C ILE A 122 -20.03 -7.75 7.87
N ALA A 123 -19.21 -8.70 8.30
CA ALA A 123 -17.78 -8.74 8.00
C ALA A 123 -17.43 -9.96 7.16
N LEU A 124 -16.79 -9.74 6.01
CA LEU A 124 -16.24 -10.81 5.17
C LEU A 124 -14.73 -10.83 5.30
N VAL A 125 -14.14 -11.98 5.65
CA VAL A 125 -12.70 -12.19 5.67
C VAL A 125 -12.34 -13.18 4.57
N LEU A 126 -11.66 -12.71 3.54
CA LEU A 126 -11.30 -13.48 2.35
C LEU A 126 -9.80 -13.77 2.39
N ILE A 127 -9.43 -15.03 2.57
CA ILE A 127 -8.04 -15.50 2.67
C ILE A 127 -7.67 -16.20 1.37
N ASP A 128 -6.65 -15.69 0.70
CA ASP A 128 -6.04 -16.23 -0.50
C ASP A 128 -7.06 -16.73 -1.55
N PRO A 129 -8.00 -15.88 -2.01
CA PRO A 129 -8.92 -16.29 -3.06
C PRO A 129 -8.09 -16.57 -4.32
N HIS A 130 -7.80 -17.85 -4.60
CA HIS A 130 -7.06 -18.24 -5.79
C HIS A 130 -7.64 -17.53 -7.02
N GLY A 131 -6.78 -16.94 -7.85
CA GLY A 131 -7.13 -16.47 -9.20
C GLY A 131 -8.04 -15.24 -9.32
N ALA A 132 -7.97 -14.25 -8.43
CA ALA A 132 -8.39 -12.89 -8.80
C ALA A 132 -7.30 -12.21 -9.66
N SER A 133 -7.09 -12.66 -10.90
CA SER A 133 -6.19 -11.99 -11.84
C SER A 133 -6.85 -10.70 -12.33
N GLN A 134 -6.31 -9.52 -12.00
CA GLN A 134 -6.71 -8.26 -12.64
C GLN A 134 -6.43 -8.35 -14.14
N VAL A 135 -7.48 -8.34 -14.96
CA VAL A 135 -7.34 -8.15 -16.42
C VAL A 135 -7.83 -6.77 -16.83
N ASP A 136 -8.60 -6.07 -15.99
CA ASP A 136 -8.97 -4.65 -16.14
C ASP A 136 -9.42 -4.08 -14.79
N ASP A 137 -9.47 -2.76 -14.64
CA ASP A 137 -9.75 -1.98 -13.41
C ASP A 137 -11.08 -2.31 -12.69
N ARG A 138 -11.87 -3.27 -13.18
CA ARG A 138 -13.13 -3.75 -12.59
C ARG A 138 -13.30 -5.28 -12.61
N ARG A 139 -12.32 -6.06 -13.07
CA ARG A 139 -12.48 -7.51 -13.35
C ARG A 139 -11.32 -8.34 -12.82
N GLY A 140 -11.61 -9.23 -11.86
CA GLY A 140 -10.70 -10.32 -11.51
C GLY A 140 -11.09 -11.59 -12.28
N SER A 141 -10.26 -12.16 -13.16
CA SER A 141 -10.62 -13.39 -13.90
C SER A 141 -10.08 -14.65 -13.22
N PHE A 142 -10.97 -15.56 -12.80
CA PHE A 142 -10.64 -16.90 -12.32
C PHE A 142 -10.68 -17.88 -13.51
N LYS A 143 -9.57 -17.94 -14.26
CA LYS A 143 -9.39 -18.58 -15.59
C LYS A 143 -10.03 -17.81 -16.76
N LYS A 144 -9.45 -17.98 -17.96
CA LYS A 144 -9.90 -17.43 -19.27
C LYS A 144 -11.43 -17.49 -19.37
N GLY A 145 -12.10 -16.34 -19.21
CA GLY A 145 -13.53 -16.17 -19.45
C GLY A 145 -14.49 -16.12 -18.25
N ARG A 146 -14.04 -16.27 -16.98
CA ARG A 146 -14.93 -16.09 -15.81
C ARG A 146 -14.43 -14.98 -14.90
N ASN A 147 -15.08 -13.82 -14.98
CA ASN A 147 -14.79 -12.67 -14.13
C ASN A 147 -15.53 -12.79 -12.79
N LEU A 148 -14.83 -12.53 -11.69
CA LEU A 148 -15.38 -12.10 -10.43
C LEU A 148 -15.86 -10.65 -10.63
N TYR A 149 -17.17 -10.49 -10.67
CA TYR A 149 -17.80 -9.18 -10.75
C TYR A 149 -17.99 -8.63 -9.33
N TRP A 150 -17.79 -7.32 -9.19
CA TRP A 150 -18.33 -6.60 -8.04
C TRP A 150 -19.84 -6.46 -8.26
N PRO A 151 -20.66 -6.75 -7.25
CA PRO A 151 -22.06 -6.34 -7.24
C PRO A 151 -22.16 -4.87 -7.64
N GLU A 152 -23.07 -4.57 -8.55
CA GLU A 152 -23.29 -3.18 -8.97
C GLU A 152 -23.96 -2.37 -7.85
N ASN A 153 -24.63 -3.05 -6.91
CA ASN A 153 -25.45 -2.47 -5.85
C ASN A 153 -24.93 -2.86 -4.45
N TRP A 154 -23.72 -2.43 -4.05
CA TRP A 154 -23.31 -2.57 -2.65
C TRP A 154 -23.86 -1.44 -1.78
N PRO A 155 -24.06 -1.70 -0.48
CA PRO A 155 -24.21 -0.63 0.48
C PRO A 155 -22.92 0.20 0.50
N SER A 156 -23.01 1.49 0.17
CA SER A 156 -21.94 2.45 0.48
C SER A 156 -21.81 2.70 2.00
N ASP A 157 -22.67 2.07 2.80
CA ASP A 157 -22.70 2.17 4.25
C ASP A 157 -21.60 1.30 4.89
N THR A 158 -20.47 1.96 5.18
CA THR A 158 -19.29 1.39 5.82
C THR A 158 -19.52 0.96 7.27
N ASP A 159 -20.66 1.33 7.86
CA ASP A 159 -21.00 0.97 9.24
C ASP A 159 -21.65 -0.40 9.32
N ILE A 160 -22.30 -0.84 8.23
CA ILE A 160 -22.97 -2.14 8.13
C ILE A 160 -22.04 -3.19 7.52
N PHE A 161 -21.22 -2.85 6.52
CA PHE A 161 -20.49 -3.84 5.72
C PHE A 161 -18.99 -3.59 5.64
N ARG A 162 -18.16 -4.64 5.84
CA ARG A 162 -16.70 -4.59 5.64
C ARG A 162 -16.12 -5.86 5.03
N VAL A 163 -15.10 -5.67 4.20
CA VAL A 163 -14.31 -6.75 3.57
C VAL A 163 -12.85 -6.66 4.01
N TYR A 164 -12.33 -7.77 4.52
CA TYR A 164 -10.95 -7.96 4.93
C TYR A 164 -10.33 -8.97 3.97
N HIS A 165 -9.34 -8.56 3.18
CA HIS A 165 -8.72 -9.43 2.18
C HIS A 165 -7.25 -9.66 2.50
N ILE A 166 -6.91 -10.94 2.57
CA ILE A 166 -5.57 -11.42 2.85
C ILE A 166 -5.13 -12.15 1.61
N TYR A 167 -4.06 -11.68 0.98
CA TYR A 167 -3.57 -12.31 -0.24
C TYR A 167 -2.06 -12.42 -0.21
N GLN A 168 -1.56 -13.45 -0.90
CA GLN A 168 -0.16 -13.56 -1.25
C GLN A 168 -0.02 -13.16 -2.71
N GLN A 169 0.96 -12.30 -3.01
CA GLN A 169 1.30 -12.07 -4.41
C GLN A 169 2.08 -13.29 -4.88
N GLN A 170 1.37 -14.22 -5.52
CA GLN A 170 2.00 -15.36 -6.17
C GLN A 170 2.40 -14.93 -7.58
N GLN A 171 3.67 -15.14 -7.92
CA GLN A 171 4.12 -15.11 -9.31
C GLN A 171 3.77 -16.47 -9.91
N TRP A 172 2.70 -16.51 -10.70
CA TRP A 172 2.37 -17.71 -11.47
C TRP A 172 3.00 -17.57 -12.85
N GLY A 173 4.12 -18.26 -13.08
CA GLY A 173 4.61 -18.52 -14.43
C GLY A 173 4.02 -19.84 -14.91
N SER A 174 3.30 -19.85 -16.03
CA SER A 174 3.13 -21.10 -16.77
C SER A 174 4.49 -21.43 -17.39
N PRO A 175 5.08 -22.62 -17.13
CA PRO A 175 6.40 -22.99 -17.63
C PRO A 175 6.55 -22.77 -19.15
N ASP A 176 5.46 -22.93 -19.89
CA ASP A 176 5.44 -22.91 -21.35
C ASP A 176 5.24 -21.51 -21.95
N SER A 177 4.90 -20.50 -21.14
CA SER A 177 4.47 -19.19 -21.66
C SER A 177 5.48 -18.06 -21.44
N GLY A 178 6.53 -18.26 -20.63
CA GLY A 178 7.48 -17.21 -20.24
C GLY A 178 6.87 -16.01 -19.49
N LYS A 179 5.55 -15.95 -19.35
CA LYS A 179 4.80 -14.78 -18.86
C LYS A 179 4.47 -14.97 -17.39
N MET A 180 5.10 -14.16 -16.55
CA MET A 180 4.77 -14.08 -15.13
C MET A 180 3.47 -13.29 -14.96
N ILE A 181 2.38 -13.96 -14.58
CA ILE A 181 1.15 -13.28 -14.19
C ILE A 181 1.33 -12.85 -12.74
N ASN A 182 1.43 -11.53 -12.53
CA ASN A 182 1.33 -10.95 -11.20
C ASN A 182 -0.14 -11.02 -10.76
N LEU A 183 -0.45 -11.92 -9.83
CA LEU A 183 -1.71 -11.86 -9.10
C LEU A 183 -1.63 -10.66 -8.14
N THR A 184 -1.93 -9.46 -8.64
CA THR A 184 -2.14 -8.29 -7.80
C THR A 184 -3.52 -8.40 -7.14
N GLY A 185 -3.59 -8.11 -5.83
CA GLY A 185 -4.87 -7.98 -5.16
C GLY A 185 -5.74 -7.01 -5.96
N ALA A 186 -7.01 -7.36 -6.19
CA ALA A 186 -7.92 -6.49 -6.94
C ALA A 186 -7.90 -5.07 -6.36
N ASN A 187 -7.91 -4.04 -7.20
CA ASN A 187 -8.17 -2.66 -6.75
C ASN A 187 -9.63 -2.58 -6.30
N PHE A 188 -9.84 -2.21 -5.03
CA PHE A 188 -11.17 -2.05 -4.47
C PHE A 188 -11.64 -0.61 -4.71
N PRO A 189 -12.91 -0.40 -5.10
CA PRO A 189 -13.43 0.91 -5.44
C PRO A 189 -13.58 1.85 -4.23
N ASP A 190 -13.59 1.32 -2.99
CA ASP A 190 -13.71 2.10 -1.76
C ASP A 190 -12.82 1.53 -0.65
N ASP A 191 -11.82 2.31 -0.22
CA ASP A 191 -10.88 1.96 0.85
C ASP A 191 -11.51 2.00 2.26
N ARG A 192 -12.70 2.56 2.40
CA ARG A 192 -13.42 2.65 3.69
C ARG A 192 -14.11 1.34 4.06
N VAL A 193 -14.58 0.60 3.05
CA VAL A 193 -15.23 -0.72 3.19
C VAL A 193 -14.19 -1.84 3.23
N TYR A 194 -12.98 -1.55 2.73
CA TYR A 194 -12.01 -2.58 2.40
C TYR A 194 -10.69 -2.45 3.15
N ARG A 195 -10.23 -3.55 3.74
CA ARG A 195 -8.88 -3.66 4.33
C ARG A 195 -8.11 -4.81 3.71
N SER A 196 -7.01 -4.49 3.03
CA SER A 196 -6.10 -5.51 2.50
C SER A 196 -4.83 -5.64 3.32
N ILE A 197 -4.35 -6.89 3.48
CA ILE A 197 -2.96 -7.14 3.84
C ILE A 197 -2.33 -8.09 2.82
N LYS A 198 -1.22 -7.63 2.24
CA LYS A 198 -0.32 -8.45 1.45
C LYS A 198 0.61 -9.22 2.37
N LEU A 199 0.64 -10.55 2.24
CA LEU A 199 1.65 -11.39 2.89
C LEU A 199 2.93 -11.35 2.06
N SER A 200 4.04 -10.92 2.69
CA SER A 200 5.31 -10.64 2.01
C SER A 200 6.22 -11.86 1.86
N THR A 201 5.86 -13.01 2.42
CA THR A 201 6.73 -14.18 2.45
C THR A 201 6.49 -15.02 1.19
N PRO A 202 7.47 -15.13 0.27
CA PRO A 202 7.38 -16.04 -0.87
C PRO A 202 7.31 -17.50 -0.38
N GLY A 203 6.53 -18.35 -1.04
CA GLY A 203 6.47 -19.79 -0.73
C GLY A 203 5.71 -20.17 0.55
N LEU A 204 5.01 -19.22 1.17
CA LEU A 204 4.16 -19.52 2.33
C LEU A 204 3.01 -20.45 1.88
N ASN A 205 3.01 -21.69 2.36
CA ASN A 205 1.92 -22.65 2.10
C ASN A 205 0.59 -22.02 2.55
N HIS A 206 -0.41 -22.01 1.66
CA HIS A 206 -1.75 -21.47 1.90
C HIS A 206 -2.37 -22.05 3.17
N GLU A 207 -2.06 -23.30 3.51
CA GLU A 207 -2.48 -23.96 4.76
C GLU A 207 -2.00 -23.24 6.03
N LYS A 208 -0.84 -22.57 5.98
CA LYS A 208 -0.24 -21.85 7.12
C LYS A 208 -0.60 -20.37 7.19
N MET A 209 -1.32 -19.83 6.20
CA MET A 209 -1.74 -18.43 6.18
C MET A 209 -2.67 -18.04 7.34
N PRO A 210 -3.68 -18.84 7.72
CA PRO A 210 -4.58 -18.53 8.83
C PRO A 210 -3.85 -18.38 10.17
N MET A 211 -2.73 -19.10 10.32
CA MET A 211 -1.92 -19.13 11.54
C MET A 211 -0.99 -17.92 11.68
N GLN A 212 -0.82 -17.09 10.63
CA GLN A 212 0.03 -15.91 10.69
C GLN A 212 -0.54 -14.85 11.63
N LYS A 213 0.33 -14.22 12.44
CA LYS A 213 -0.05 -13.15 13.38
C LYS A 213 -0.84 -12.02 12.69
N LYS A 214 -0.47 -11.66 11.46
CA LYS A 214 -1.15 -10.62 10.68
C LYS A 214 -2.57 -11.04 10.25
N THR A 215 -2.74 -12.29 9.81
CA THR A 215 -4.05 -12.86 9.47
C THR A 215 -4.98 -12.88 10.67
N ARG A 216 -4.49 -13.36 11.82
CA ARG A 216 -5.24 -13.34 13.09
C ARG A 216 -5.66 -11.93 13.49
N GLY A 217 -4.78 -10.93 13.30
CA GLY A 217 -5.10 -9.53 13.56
C GLY A 217 -6.29 -9.01 12.73
N LEU A 218 -6.41 -9.38 11.45
CA LEU A 218 -7.56 -8.98 10.63
C LEU A 218 -8.84 -9.73 11.02
N ILE A 219 -8.74 -11.02 11.36
CA ILE A 219 -9.90 -11.78 11.87
C ILE A 219 -10.41 -11.14 13.17
N GLN A 220 -9.51 -10.75 14.08
CA GLN A 220 -9.86 -10.02 15.29
C GLN A 220 -10.50 -8.67 14.98
N ASP A 221 -9.99 -7.93 13.99
CA ASP A 221 -10.58 -6.65 13.58
C ASP A 221 -11.97 -6.82 12.95
N ALA A 222 -12.22 -7.91 12.22
CA ALA A 222 -13.53 -8.26 11.68
C ALA A 222 -14.53 -8.59 12.80
N LEU A 223 -14.10 -9.38 13.79
CA LEU A 223 -14.90 -9.69 14.98
C LEU A 223 -15.20 -8.42 15.81
N LYS A 224 -14.22 -7.54 16.00
CA LYS A 224 -14.43 -6.24 16.66
C LYS A 224 -15.44 -5.38 15.91
N PHE A 225 -15.35 -5.30 14.59
CA PHE A 225 -16.31 -4.57 13.78
C PHE A 225 -17.73 -5.12 13.99
N ALA A 226 -17.90 -6.44 13.93
CA ALA A 226 -19.19 -7.09 14.15
C ALA A 226 -19.76 -6.88 15.56
N CYS A 227 -18.91 -6.55 16.54
CA CYS A 227 -19.29 -6.30 17.93
C CYS A 227 -19.79 -4.87 18.22
N LEU A 228 -19.72 -3.93 17.26
CA LEU A 228 -20.08 -2.54 17.50
C LEU A 228 -21.60 -2.27 17.30
N PRO A 229 -22.22 -1.33 18.04
CA PRO A 229 -23.64 -0.99 17.85
C PRO A 229 -23.92 -0.32 16.49
N ARG A 230 -25.06 -0.58 15.84
CA ARG A 230 -25.49 0.18 14.65
C ARG A 230 -25.48 1.69 14.88
N GLY A 231 -25.00 2.47 13.91
CA GLY A 231 -24.95 3.93 14.00
C GLY A 231 -23.79 4.51 14.85
N GLU A 232 -23.10 3.68 15.63
CA GLU A 232 -21.73 3.99 16.01
C GLU A 232 -20.84 3.66 14.80
N THR A 233 -20.52 4.66 13.97
CA THR A 233 -19.28 4.60 13.19
C THR A 233 -18.20 4.09 14.13
N VAL A 234 -17.35 3.13 13.73
CA VAL A 234 -16.09 2.85 14.48
C VAL A 234 -15.55 4.21 14.81
N ALA A 235 -15.63 4.63 16.09
CA ALA A 235 -15.46 6.04 16.42
C ALA A 235 -14.18 6.45 15.70
N LYS A 236 -14.27 7.37 14.72
CA LYS A 236 -13.06 8.03 14.23
C LYS A 236 -12.41 8.48 15.52
N PRO A 237 -11.22 7.97 15.86
CA PRO A 237 -10.69 7.98 17.23
C PRO A 237 -10.84 9.38 17.79
N PHE A 238 -11.84 9.59 18.67
CA PHE A 238 -12.44 10.88 19.06
C PHE A 238 -12.02 12.04 18.16
N GLU A 239 -12.85 12.61 17.29
CA GLU A 239 -12.43 13.82 16.57
C GLU A 239 -12.33 15.01 17.55
N ILE A 240 -11.24 15.05 18.32
CA ILE A 240 -10.70 16.24 18.95
C ILE A 240 -10.33 17.12 17.79
N THR A 241 -11.26 17.96 17.37
CA THR A 241 -10.92 19.07 16.50
C THR A 241 -10.03 19.98 17.33
N LEU A 242 -8.76 20.10 16.96
CA LEU A 242 -7.89 21.18 17.43
C LEU A 242 -8.50 22.49 16.90
N ARG A 243 -9.50 23.03 17.60
CA ARG A 243 -9.97 24.39 17.34
C ARG A 243 -8.95 25.33 17.98
N ASN A 244 -8.28 26.09 17.12
CA ASN A 244 -7.37 27.18 17.46
C ASN A 244 -6.21 26.80 18.40
N ILE A 245 -5.06 26.48 17.79
CA ILE A 245 -3.77 26.78 18.42
C ILE A 245 -3.59 28.30 18.39
N THR A 246 -4.38 29.05 19.17
CA THR A 246 -4.09 30.45 19.48
C THR A 246 -3.32 30.49 20.78
N GLY A 247 -2.10 29.96 20.76
CA GLY A 247 -1.14 30.26 21.81
C GLY A 247 -0.46 31.57 21.46
N ARG A 248 -0.77 32.66 22.18
CA ARG A 248 0.18 33.78 22.25
C ARG A 248 1.47 33.21 22.85
N ASN A 249 2.62 33.50 22.22
CA ASN A 249 3.90 33.28 22.86
C ASN A 249 3.86 33.99 24.22
N THR A 250 3.88 33.25 25.32
CA THR A 250 4.20 33.85 26.61
C THR A 250 5.71 34.05 26.66
N VAL A 251 6.13 35.05 27.42
CA VAL A 251 7.51 35.61 27.45
C VAL A 251 8.60 34.56 27.78
N ASP A 252 8.21 33.37 28.25
CA ASP A 252 9.13 32.31 28.69
C ASP A 252 9.22 31.09 27.75
N GLY A 253 8.67 31.15 26.54
CA GLY A 253 8.76 30.04 25.56
C GLY A 253 7.84 28.84 25.84
N LYS A 254 6.82 29.01 26.69
CA LYS A 254 5.81 27.97 26.99
C LYS A 254 4.67 28.03 25.97
N LYS A 255 4.34 26.91 25.33
CA LYS A 255 3.11 26.77 24.53
C LYS A 255 2.03 26.12 25.38
N LYS A 256 0.87 26.79 25.48
CA LYS A 256 -0.35 26.24 26.07
C LYS A 256 -1.15 25.56 24.97
N ILE A 257 -1.40 24.26 25.11
CA ILE A 257 -2.28 23.51 24.20
C ILE A 257 -3.51 23.10 24.99
N SER A 258 -4.67 23.67 24.65
CA SER A 258 -5.96 23.30 25.22
C SER A 258 -6.69 22.39 24.23
N PHE A 259 -7.36 21.35 24.73
CA PHE A 259 -8.18 20.46 23.92
C PHE A 259 -9.63 20.58 24.35
N HIS A 260 -10.54 20.79 23.40
CA HIS A 260 -11.98 20.80 23.68
C HIS A 260 -12.60 19.48 23.22
N LEU A 261 -13.14 18.70 24.17
CA LEU A 261 -13.84 17.45 23.89
C LEU A 261 -15.33 17.73 23.75
N LYS A 262 -15.82 17.83 22.52
CA LYS A 262 -17.27 17.90 22.26
C LYS A 262 -17.81 16.47 22.14
N ASN A 263 -18.79 16.13 22.98
CA ASN A 263 -19.98 15.30 22.68
C ASN A 263 -20.45 14.36 23.81
N LEU A 264 -20.38 14.77 25.07
CA LEU A 264 -21.11 14.13 26.17
C LEU A 264 -21.58 15.19 27.17
N LYS A 265 -22.67 14.91 27.89
CA LYS A 265 -23.18 15.64 29.07
C LYS A 265 -22.20 15.58 30.26
N CYS A 266 -20.91 15.78 30.03
CA CYS A 266 -19.89 15.80 31.06
C CYS A 266 -19.12 17.10 30.92
N ASP A 267 -19.01 17.82 32.03
CA ASP A 267 -18.29 19.08 32.11
C ASP A 267 -16.82 18.92 31.72
N CYS A 268 -16.29 20.00 31.14
CA CYS A 268 -15.03 20.06 30.44
C CYS A 268 -13.83 19.85 31.38
N TYR A 269 -12.78 19.16 30.91
CA TYR A 269 -11.47 19.19 31.54
C TYR A 269 -10.52 20.03 30.68
N ASP A 270 -10.00 21.12 31.22
CA ASP A 270 -8.86 21.84 30.65
C ASP A 270 -7.57 21.14 31.09
N ALA A 271 -6.93 20.43 30.17
CA ALA A 271 -5.58 19.92 30.38
C ALA A 271 -4.57 20.98 29.95
N ASP A 272 -3.81 21.53 30.90
CA ASP A 272 -2.69 22.42 30.60
C ASP A 272 -1.45 21.59 30.30
N VAL A 273 -1.11 21.48 29.01
CA VAL A 273 0.13 20.86 28.56
C VAL A 273 1.18 21.94 28.36
N GLN A 274 2.19 21.98 29.24
CA GLN A 274 3.39 22.79 29.05
C GLN A 274 4.48 21.92 28.40
N VAL A 275 4.92 22.35 27.21
CA VAL A 275 6.10 21.79 26.56
C VAL A 275 7.28 22.68 26.89
N LEU A 276 8.27 22.15 27.62
CA LEU A 276 9.50 22.86 27.97
C LEU A 276 10.54 22.76 26.85
N LYS A 277 11.48 23.72 26.82
CA LYS A 277 12.49 23.92 25.77
C LYS A 277 13.44 22.72 25.55
N ASP A 278 13.45 21.77 26.49
CA ASP A 278 14.27 20.56 26.56
C ASP A 278 13.47 19.26 26.29
N GLY A 279 12.24 19.37 25.77
CA GLY A 279 11.40 18.21 25.42
C GLY A 279 10.71 17.55 26.62
N ILE A 280 10.76 18.18 27.80
CA ILE A 280 10.00 17.72 28.97
C ILE A 280 8.55 18.16 28.82
N LEU A 281 7.64 17.18 28.84
CA LEU A 281 6.21 17.44 28.88
C LEU A 281 5.79 17.53 30.35
N VAL A 282 5.24 18.67 30.76
CA VAL A 282 4.59 18.83 32.04
C VAL A 282 3.10 18.99 31.78
N THR A 283 2.31 18.01 32.18
CA THR A 283 0.85 18.07 32.10
C THR A 283 0.31 18.39 33.49
N THR A 284 -0.46 19.46 33.63
CA THR A 284 -1.21 19.74 34.85
C THR A 284 -2.69 19.53 34.52
N LEU A 285 -3.27 18.47 35.06
CA LEU A 285 -4.72 18.25 35.03
C LEU A 285 -5.31 19.02 36.22
N ARG A 286 -6.10 20.06 35.97
CA ARG A 286 -6.89 20.70 37.02
C ARG A 286 -8.22 19.95 37.16
N ASP A 287 -8.66 19.74 38.40
CA ASP A 287 -9.88 19.04 38.85
C ASP A 287 -9.86 17.51 39.04
N ILE A 288 -8.69 16.94 39.33
CA ILE A 288 -8.61 15.72 40.14
C ILE A 288 -8.07 16.16 41.50
N LYS A 289 -8.76 15.85 42.61
CA LYS A 289 -8.32 16.19 43.96
C LYS A 289 -6.84 15.78 44.15
N GLU A 290 -6.04 16.79 44.48
CA GLU A 290 -4.64 16.81 44.94
C GLU A 290 -3.56 16.01 44.15
N GLU A 291 -2.72 16.80 43.48
CA GLU A 291 -1.25 16.75 43.51
C GLU A 291 -0.51 15.45 43.17
N GLU A 292 -0.31 15.20 41.87
CA GLU A 292 0.95 14.60 41.39
C GLU A 292 1.41 15.26 40.08
N VAL A 293 2.36 16.19 40.16
CA VAL A 293 3.07 16.70 38.99
C VAL A 293 4.11 15.66 38.57
N LYS A 294 3.76 14.79 37.61
CA LYS A 294 4.73 13.84 37.03
C LYS A 294 5.49 14.50 35.88
N LYS A 295 6.78 14.79 36.10
CA LYS A 295 7.71 15.20 35.04
C LYS A 295 7.98 14.00 34.13
N TYR A 296 7.58 14.09 32.87
CA TYR A 296 7.84 13.04 31.89
C TYR A 296 8.83 13.53 30.83
N LYS A 297 9.96 12.82 30.71
CA LYS A 297 10.92 12.99 29.61
C LYS A 297 10.72 11.83 28.64
N PRO A 298 9.92 11.98 27.57
CA PRO A 298 9.66 10.87 26.65
C PRO A 298 10.97 10.44 25.96
N PRO A 299 11.26 9.13 25.88
CA PRO A 299 12.27 8.63 24.95
C PRO A 299 11.83 8.94 23.51
N ARG A 300 12.79 9.30 22.64
CA ARG A 300 12.57 9.62 21.21
C ARG A 300 11.59 8.67 20.52
N GLY A 301 10.63 9.21 19.77
CA GLY A 301 9.74 8.44 18.88
C GLY A 301 8.67 7.60 19.59
N ARG A 302 8.34 7.83 20.86
CA ARG A 302 7.23 7.14 21.53
C ARG A 302 5.96 7.98 21.64
N ARG A 303 4.85 7.30 21.36
CA ARG A 303 3.46 7.76 21.49
C ARG A 303 3.19 8.18 22.93
N ILE A 304 2.70 9.40 23.12
CA ILE A 304 2.15 9.80 24.43
C ILE A 304 0.67 9.44 24.43
N LEU A 305 0.31 8.55 25.35
CA LEU A 305 -1.07 8.13 25.56
C LEU A 305 -1.68 9.07 26.60
N PHE A 306 -2.62 9.90 26.16
CA PHE A 306 -3.46 10.66 27.07
C PHE A 306 -4.64 9.76 27.46
N LYS A 307 -4.74 9.44 28.75
CA LYS A 307 -5.89 8.75 29.33
C LYS A 307 -6.75 9.80 30.03
N ALA A 308 -7.95 10.03 29.52
CA ALA A 308 -8.93 10.86 30.21
C ALA A 308 -10.07 9.96 30.71
N LEU A 309 -10.39 10.07 32.00
CA LEU A 309 -11.57 9.45 32.60
C LEU A 309 -12.73 10.43 32.48
N CYS A 310 -13.76 10.06 31.72
CA CYS A 310 -15.01 10.82 31.64
C CYS A 310 -16.14 9.93 32.17
N GLY A 311 -16.50 10.11 33.44
CA GLY A 311 -17.37 9.19 34.17
C GLY A 311 -16.74 7.79 34.32
N LYS A 312 -17.46 6.73 33.89
CA LYS A 312 -16.97 5.33 33.90
C LYS A 312 -16.23 4.92 32.61
N LYS A 313 -16.09 5.82 31.62
CA LYS A 313 -15.45 5.49 30.33
C LYS A 313 -14.04 6.07 30.27
N LEU A 314 -13.09 5.22 29.87
CA LEU A 314 -11.71 5.58 29.59
C LEU A 314 -11.61 6.02 28.12
N ALA A 315 -11.23 7.26 27.86
CA ALA A 315 -10.89 7.73 26.53
C ALA A 315 -9.36 7.70 26.38
N ASP A 316 -8.88 6.79 25.53
CA ASP A 316 -7.47 6.67 25.17
C ASP A 316 -7.21 7.41 23.86
N LYS A 317 -6.35 8.43 23.88
CA LYS A 317 -5.88 9.08 22.64
C LYS A 317 -4.35 9.10 22.57
N GLN A 318 -3.84 8.62 21.45
CA GLN A 318 -2.42 8.70 21.12
C GLN A 318 -2.15 10.01 20.40
N VAL A 319 -1.20 10.79 20.92
CA VAL A 319 -0.66 11.95 20.22
C VAL A 319 0.76 11.59 19.78
N ASN A 320 1.00 11.70 18.48
CA ASN A 320 2.34 11.63 17.93
C ASN A 320 3.01 12.96 18.22
N LEU A 321 3.97 12.95 19.14
CA LEU A 321 4.86 14.08 19.33
C LEU A 321 6.06 13.84 18.44
N ASP A 322 6.08 14.61 17.38
CA ASP A 322 7.17 14.65 16.43
C ASP A 322 7.92 15.95 16.71
N TYR A 323 9.25 15.89 16.80
CA TYR A 323 10.10 17.03 17.20
C TYR A 323 11.09 17.44 16.11
N GLU A 324 11.47 16.52 15.22
CA GLU A 324 12.43 16.78 14.16
C GLU A 324 11.73 17.00 12.82
N PRO A 325 12.22 17.91 11.96
CA PRO A 325 11.72 17.97 10.58
C PRO A 325 12.11 16.68 9.83
N PRO A 326 11.37 16.31 8.78
CA PRO A 326 11.73 15.16 7.97
C PRO A 326 13.10 15.35 7.30
N THR A 327 13.75 14.25 6.96
CA THR A 327 15.00 14.22 6.19
C THR A 327 14.82 13.39 4.93
N PHE A 328 15.69 13.59 3.94
CA PHE A 328 15.72 12.78 2.71
C PHE A 328 17.16 12.70 2.20
N GLU A 329 17.52 11.63 1.50
CA GLU A 329 18.91 11.36 1.12
C GLU A 329 19.34 12.15 -0.13
N SER A 330 18.53 12.16 -1.19
CA SER A 330 18.89 12.81 -2.46
C SER A 330 17.67 13.24 -3.26
N ILE A 331 17.88 14.10 -4.25
CA ILE A 331 16.87 14.41 -5.28
C ILE A 331 17.09 13.47 -6.45
N LYS A 332 16.08 12.66 -6.78
CA LYS A 332 16.03 11.88 -8.01
C LYS A 332 15.33 12.70 -9.08
N VAL A 333 15.94 12.78 -10.26
CA VAL A 333 15.40 13.47 -11.43
C VAL A 333 15.26 12.45 -12.52
N THR A 334 14.07 12.33 -13.07
CA THR A 334 13.76 11.41 -14.17
C THR A 334 13.01 12.15 -15.27
N PRO A 335 13.37 11.96 -16.53
CA PRO A 335 12.57 12.41 -17.66
C PRO A 335 11.14 11.90 -17.59
N ASN A 336 10.18 12.76 -17.95
CA ASN A 336 8.80 12.34 -18.07
C ASN A 336 8.55 11.83 -19.50
N THR A 337 8.47 10.51 -19.64
CA THR A 337 8.31 9.83 -20.94
C THR A 337 7.01 10.20 -21.67
N HIS A 338 6.01 10.76 -20.97
CA HIS A 338 4.72 11.12 -21.56
C HIS A 338 4.65 12.58 -22.03
N ARG A 339 5.61 13.44 -21.64
CA ARG A 339 5.56 14.88 -21.92
C ARG A 339 6.95 15.40 -22.21
N LYS A 340 7.17 15.85 -23.45
CA LYS A 340 8.38 16.57 -23.85
C LYS A 340 8.63 17.76 -22.93
N ARG A 341 9.90 18.13 -22.73
CA ARG A 341 10.31 19.28 -21.91
C ARG A 341 9.75 19.22 -20.47
N SER A 342 9.67 18.02 -19.90
CA SER A 342 9.24 17.87 -18.52
C SER A 342 10.05 16.82 -17.77
N MET A 343 10.28 17.11 -16.50
CA MET A 343 11.05 16.29 -15.57
C MET A 343 10.22 15.98 -14.34
N ILE A 344 10.35 14.76 -13.84
CA ILE A 344 9.77 14.35 -12.56
C ILE A 344 10.88 14.29 -11.51
N LEU A 345 10.62 14.95 -10.39
CA LEU A 345 11.56 15.06 -9.27
C LEU A 345 10.97 14.38 -8.05
N TYR A 346 11.77 13.58 -7.34
CA TYR A 346 11.37 12.88 -6.13
C TYR A 346 12.44 12.97 -5.03
N ALA A 347 12.01 13.17 -3.78
CA ALA A 347 12.86 13.05 -2.60
C ALA A 347 13.08 11.57 -2.25
N SER A 348 14.31 11.07 -2.36
CA SER A 348 14.62 9.66 -2.08
C SER A 348 14.88 9.38 -0.60
N LYS A 349 14.47 8.19 -0.14
CA LYS A 349 14.68 7.71 1.24
C LYS A 349 14.27 8.76 2.27
N VAL A 350 13.03 9.23 2.17
CA VAL A 350 12.44 10.12 3.18
C VAL A 350 12.38 9.39 4.51
N ARG A 351 12.90 10.03 5.56
CA ARG A 351 12.89 9.54 6.93
C ARG A 351 12.31 10.62 7.82
N ASP A 352 11.49 10.20 8.77
CA ASP A 352 10.88 11.07 9.75
C ASP A 352 10.79 10.34 11.08
N ASP A 353 10.75 11.09 12.18
CA ASP A 353 10.56 10.53 13.52
C ASP A 353 9.06 10.26 13.81
N GLY A 354 8.17 10.88 13.01
CA GLY A 354 6.73 10.72 13.03
C GLY A 354 6.19 9.59 12.13
N TYR A 355 4.97 9.14 12.45
CA TYR A 355 4.18 8.26 11.58
C TYR A 355 3.26 9.10 10.68
N TRP A 356 3.75 9.47 9.51
CA TRP A 356 2.99 10.22 8.50
C TRP A 356 2.70 9.37 7.26
N ASN A 357 1.51 9.53 6.70
CA ASN A 357 1.22 8.99 5.37
C ASN A 357 1.95 9.83 4.32
N ILE A 358 2.24 9.24 3.16
CA ILE A 358 2.94 9.95 2.08
C ILE A 358 2.19 11.22 1.62
N THR A 359 0.86 11.23 1.76
CA THR A 359 -0.04 12.34 1.45
C THR A 359 0.09 13.53 2.40
N ASP A 360 0.59 13.30 3.61
CA ASP A 360 0.74 14.34 4.62
C ASP A 360 1.98 15.20 4.36
N TYR A 361 2.94 14.67 3.58
CA TYR A 361 4.10 15.43 3.19
C TYR A 361 3.73 16.53 2.18
N ARG A 362 4.50 17.61 2.19
CA ARG A 362 4.47 18.62 1.12
C ARG A 362 5.87 18.83 0.57
N ILE A 363 5.98 18.98 -0.74
CA ILE A 363 7.24 19.29 -1.42
C ILE A 363 7.24 20.74 -1.87
N ARG A 364 8.40 21.41 -1.74
CA ARG A 364 8.67 22.72 -2.35
C ARG A 364 9.96 22.64 -3.15
N VAL A 365 9.91 23.14 -4.39
CA VAL A 365 11.04 23.20 -5.31
C VAL A 365 11.20 24.62 -5.83
N THR A 366 12.43 25.13 -5.80
CA THR A 366 12.83 26.34 -6.54
C THR A 366 13.69 25.90 -7.72
N LEU A 367 13.21 26.15 -8.93
CA LEU A 367 13.88 25.90 -10.20
C LEU A 367 14.61 27.17 -10.65
N ASP A 368 15.89 27.01 -10.99
CA ASP A 368 16.81 28.04 -11.49
C ASP A 368 16.81 29.31 -10.63
N GLY A 369 16.67 29.13 -9.32
CA GLY A 369 16.65 30.22 -8.33
C GLY A 369 15.41 31.11 -8.33
N THR A 370 14.53 31.01 -9.32
CA THR A 370 13.48 32.01 -9.57
C THR A 370 12.07 31.43 -9.58
N ARG A 371 11.88 30.20 -10.06
CA ARG A 371 10.54 29.61 -10.24
C ARG A 371 10.21 28.67 -9.08
N ASN A 372 9.16 28.97 -8.32
CA ASN A 372 8.75 28.17 -7.18
C ASN A 372 7.58 27.24 -7.52
N HIS A 373 7.67 26.00 -7.08
CA HIS A 373 6.65 24.97 -7.24
C HIS A 373 6.38 24.28 -5.90
N SER A 374 5.14 23.87 -5.67
CA SER A 374 4.77 23.09 -4.48
C SER A 374 3.64 22.11 -4.75
N ARG A 375 3.66 20.95 -4.07
CA ARG A 375 2.63 19.91 -4.17
C ARG A 375 2.56 19.10 -2.87
N SER A 376 1.45 18.43 -2.60
CA SER A 376 1.41 17.36 -1.60
C SER A 376 2.14 16.11 -2.11
N GLY A 377 2.75 15.35 -1.21
CA GLY A 377 3.59 14.19 -1.49
C GLY A 377 5.08 14.50 -1.48
N THR A 378 5.86 13.52 -1.94
CA THR A 378 7.34 13.54 -1.97
C THR A 378 7.91 13.76 -3.37
N GLY A 379 7.06 14.08 -4.35
CA GLY A 379 7.45 14.27 -5.75
C GLY A 379 6.65 15.34 -6.47
N ILE A 380 7.24 15.87 -7.55
CA ILE A 380 6.65 16.93 -8.37
C ILE A 380 7.10 16.82 -9.83
N THR A 381 6.21 17.19 -10.76
CA THR A 381 6.53 17.28 -12.18
C THR A 381 6.72 18.74 -12.57
N LEU A 382 7.87 19.05 -13.18
CA LEU A 382 8.17 20.34 -13.78
C LEU A 382 7.94 20.23 -15.28
N ASN A 383 7.12 21.12 -15.84
CA ASN A 383 6.77 21.11 -17.27
C ASN A 383 7.29 22.38 -17.96
N ASN A 384 7.26 22.39 -19.29
CA ASN A 384 7.64 23.53 -20.13
C ASN A 384 9.05 24.06 -19.82
N LEU A 385 9.98 23.14 -19.57
CA LEU A 385 11.38 23.47 -19.35
C LEU A 385 12.02 23.84 -20.70
N SER A 386 12.81 24.91 -20.71
CA SER A 386 13.63 25.25 -21.86
C SER A 386 14.76 24.24 -22.02
N ASP A 387 15.32 24.13 -23.22
CA ASP A 387 16.55 23.36 -23.39
C ASP A 387 17.70 24.06 -22.63
N GLY A 388 18.60 23.29 -22.03
CA GLY A 388 19.71 23.79 -21.24
C GLY A 388 19.89 23.10 -19.89
N ARG A 389 20.81 23.64 -19.09
CA ARG A 389 21.13 23.16 -17.75
C ARG A 389 20.26 23.86 -16.71
N HIS A 390 19.62 23.07 -15.86
CA HIS A 390 18.76 23.52 -14.78
C HIS A 390 19.35 23.16 -13.41
N SER A 391 18.99 23.95 -12.40
CA SER A 391 19.29 23.71 -10.99
C SER A 391 18.01 23.75 -10.18
N VAL A 392 17.81 22.76 -9.31
CA VAL A 392 16.66 22.69 -8.41
C VAL A 392 17.09 22.63 -6.97
N LYS A 393 16.46 23.46 -6.13
CA LYS A 393 16.56 23.42 -4.68
C LYS A 393 15.26 22.87 -4.12
N MET A 394 15.30 21.73 -3.43
CA MET A 394 14.13 21.02 -2.93
C MET A 394 14.15 20.93 -1.40
N ARG A 395 12.97 21.05 -0.79
CA ARG A 395 12.70 20.68 0.59
C ARG A 395 11.35 19.97 0.69
N ILE A 396 11.17 19.17 1.73
CA ILE A 396 9.92 18.47 2.04
C ILE A 396 9.46 18.87 3.44
N SER A 397 8.15 18.90 3.70
CA SER A 397 7.60 19.06 5.03
C SER A 397 6.78 17.86 5.45
N ASP A 398 6.69 17.65 6.76
CA ASP A 398 5.78 16.70 7.39
C ASP A 398 4.33 17.25 7.46
N GLY A 399 3.44 16.47 8.07
CA GLY A 399 2.05 16.85 8.33
C GLY A 399 1.87 17.98 9.35
N LEU A 400 2.92 18.31 10.11
CA LEU A 400 2.97 19.45 11.06
C LEU A 400 3.53 20.72 10.42
N GLY A 401 3.93 20.65 9.14
CA GLY A 401 4.42 21.79 8.37
C GLY A 401 5.88 22.16 8.62
N ARG A 402 6.68 21.31 9.28
CA ARG A 402 8.11 21.55 9.44
C ARG A 402 8.87 21.08 8.22
N TRP A 403 9.83 21.88 7.80
CA TRP A 403 10.57 21.65 6.57
C TRP A 403 11.94 21.03 6.83
N SER A 404 12.30 20.08 5.98
CA SER A 404 13.66 19.55 5.88
C SER A 404 14.67 20.61 5.48
N ALA A 405 15.96 20.33 5.75
CA ALA A 405 17.05 21.08 5.14
C ALA A 405 16.98 20.99 3.60
N PRO A 406 17.21 22.09 2.87
CA PRO A 406 17.13 22.07 1.42
C PRO A 406 18.29 21.28 0.81
N LYS A 407 18.02 20.55 -0.27
CA LYS A 407 19.05 19.93 -1.12
C LYS A 407 19.01 20.52 -2.52
N THR A 408 20.15 20.50 -3.21
CA THR A 408 20.28 21.01 -4.58
C THR A 408 20.67 19.89 -5.53
N LYS A 409 20.14 19.92 -6.76
CA LYS A 409 20.53 19.00 -7.84
C LYS A 409 20.49 19.74 -9.17
N THR A 410 21.42 19.41 -10.06
CA THR A 410 21.42 19.90 -11.45
C THR A 410 21.02 18.78 -12.41
N PHE A 411 20.40 19.16 -13.53
CA PHE A 411 20.04 18.27 -14.63
C PHE A 411 19.98 19.07 -15.94
N SER A 412 19.91 18.39 -17.08
CA SER A 412 19.82 19.05 -18.40
C SER A 412 18.56 18.60 -19.13
N VAL A 413 17.94 19.54 -19.85
CA VAL A 413 16.81 19.29 -20.75
C VAL A 413 17.28 19.59 -22.17
N SER A 414 16.90 18.74 -23.11
CA SER A 414 17.21 18.89 -24.53
C SER A 414 16.10 18.27 -25.33
N THR A 415 15.73 18.93 -26.43
CA THR A 415 14.82 18.38 -27.45
C THR A 415 15.55 17.87 -28.69
N ALA A 416 16.88 18.02 -28.74
CA ALA A 416 17.68 17.41 -29.79
C ALA A 416 17.58 15.87 -29.73
N GLN A 417 17.67 15.23 -30.89
CA GLN A 417 17.80 13.77 -30.97
C GLN A 417 19.26 13.39 -30.75
N ALA A 418 19.49 12.24 -30.12
CA ALA A 418 20.83 11.69 -30.04
C ALA A 418 21.28 11.24 -31.44
N VAL A 419 22.55 11.46 -31.75
CA VAL A 419 23.16 10.93 -32.97
C VAL A 419 23.85 9.63 -32.62
N GLY A 420 23.70 8.60 -33.47
CA GLY A 420 24.53 7.41 -33.36
C GLY A 420 24.67 6.64 -34.66
N HIS A 421 25.69 5.81 -34.71
CA HIS A 421 26.09 5.07 -35.91
C HIS A 421 26.87 3.79 -35.54
N PHE A 422 26.59 2.69 -36.22
CA PHE A 422 27.40 1.47 -36.15
C PHE A 422 28.68 1.64 -36.96
N LEU A 423 29.83 1.75 -36.31
CA LEU A 423 31.12 1.71 -37.00
C LEU A 423 31.46 0.28 -37.40
N THR A 424 31.16 -0.67 -36.52
CA THR A 424 31.22 -2.11 -36.78
C THR A 424 29.99 -2.76 -36.14
N PRO A 425 29.26 -3.66 -36.83
CA PRO A 425 29.48 -4.06 -38.22
C PRO A 425 29.08 -2.96 -39.21
N ALA A 426 29.79 -2.90 -40.34
CA ALA A 426 29.35 -2.11 -41.48
C ALA A 426 28.04 -2.70 -42.05
N PRO A 427 27.19 -1.88 -42.70
CA PRO A 427 25.95 -2.38 -43.32
C PRO A 427 26.22 -3.56 -44.25
N ASN A 428 25.43 -4.62 -44.11
CA ASN A 428 25.51 -5.89 -44.85
C ASN A 428 26.82 -6.68 -44.69
N MET A 429 27.61 -6.42 -43.64
CA MET A 429 28.79 -7.22 -43.32
C MET A 429 28.42 -8.71 -43.20
N THR A 430 29.19 -9.58 -43.85
CA THR A 430 29.05 -11.03 -43.72
C THR A 430 29.83 -11.53 -42.51
N ILE A 431 29.17 -12.33 -41.66
CA ILE A 431 29.70 -12.93 -40.44
C ILE A 431 29.43 -14.43 -40.50
N TYR A 432 30.39 -15.25 -40.09
CA TYR A 432 30.23 -16.70 -40.11
C TYR A 432 29.72 -17.21 -38.77
N GLY A 433 28.82 -18.20 -38.78
CA GLY A 433 28.36 -18.89 -37.58
C GLY A 433 29.53 -19.43 -36.75
N GLY A 434 29.45 -19.29 -35.42
CA GLY A 434 30.51 -19.69 -34.48
C GLY A 434 31.66 -18.69 -34.32
N SER A 435 31.60 -17.53 -35.01
CA SER A 435 32.55 -16.43 -34.80
C SER A 435 32.07 -15.44 -33.71
N ASN A 436 32.93 -14.50 -33.32
CA ASN A 436 32.55 -13.40 -32.44
C ASN A 436 32.34 -12.11 -33.23
N LEU A 437 31.17 -11.48 -33.05
CA LEU A 437 30.88 -10.15 -33.59
C LEU A 437 31.43 -9.07 -32.66
N ASN A 438 32.30 -8.22 -33.21
CA ASN A 438 32.77 -7.00 -32.56
C ASN A 438 31.85 -5.84 -32.93
N ILE A 439 31.15 -5.28 -31.94
CA ILE A 439 30.29 -4.12 -32.16
C ILE A 439 30.99 -2.87 -31.65
N LEU A 440 31.24 -1.93 -32.55
CA LEU A 440 31.77 -0.60 -32.25
C LEU A 440 30.71 0.43 -32.63
N PHE A 441 30.26 1.22 -31.66
CA PHE A 441 29.17 2.16 -31.82
C PHE A 441 29.62 3.58 -31.48
N LEU A 442 29.32 4.53 -32.36
CA LEU A 442 29.51 5.96 -32.14
C LEU A 442 28.19 6.54 -31.64
N ALA A 443 28.19 7.27 -30.52
CA ALA A 443 27.01 7.99 -30.05
C ALA A 443 27.37 9.36 -29.44
N GLY A 444 26.51 10.36 -29.67
CA GLY A 444 26.70 11.71 -29.15
C GLY A 444 25.40 12.48 -28.97
N HIS A 445 25.36 13.34 -27.97
CA HIS A 445 24.24 14.25 -27.73
C HIS A 445 24.68 15.41 -26.81
N PRO A 446 24.14 16.64 -26.96
CA PRO A 446 24.50 17.77 -26.10
C PRO A 446 24.23 17.58 -24.61
N SER A 447 23.31 16.69 -24.20
CA SER A 447 23.12 16.35 -22.78
C SER A 447 24.04 15.23 -22.28
N GLY A 448 24.80 14.59 -23.17
CA GLY A 448 25.45 13.28 -22.93
C GLY A 448 24.48 12.11 -23.10
N ILE A 449 25.05 10.92 -23.29
CA ILE A 449 24.31 9.65 -23.47
C ILE A 449 24.27 8.87 -22.15
N MET A 450 23.08 8.46 -21.72
CA MET A 450 22.87 7.68 -20.51
C MET A 450 23.10 6.18 -20.74
N ARG A 451 22.73 5.67 -21.91
CA ARG A 451 23.03 4.29 -22.34
C ARG A 451 22.81 4.11 -23.83
N VAL A 452 23.46 3.10 -24.40
CA VAL A 452 23.12 2.51 -25.70
C VAL A 452 22.81 1.04 -25.46
N SER A 453 21.60 0.59 -25.80
CA SER A 453 21.21 -0.82 -25.75
C SER A 453 21.08 -1.35 -27.17
N ILE A 454 21.78 -2.43 -27.49
CA ILE A 454 21.80 -3.02 -28.82
C ILE A 454 21.04 -4.34 -28.78
N TYR A 455 20.16 -4.50 -29.75
CA TYR A 455 19.28 -5.63 -29.87
C TYR A 455 19.46 -6.32 -31.23
N LEU A 456 19.23 -7.63 -31.26
CA LEU A 456 19.22 -8.45 -32.46
C LEU A 456 17.77 -8.78 -32.86
N ASP A 457 17.49 -8.53 -34.14
CA ASP A 457 16.24 -8.79 -34.86
C ASP A 457 14.99 -8.19 -34.22
N ARG A 458 13.92 -8.17 -35.01
CA ARG A 458 12.57 -7.88 -34.54
C ARG A 458 11.75 -9.13 -34.83
N ILE A 459 11.44 -9.91 -33.81
CA ILE A 459 10.78 -11.22 -33.99
C ILE A 459 9.35 -11.04 -34.52
N SER A 460 8.68 -9.91 -34.20
CA SER A 460 7.47 -9.46 -34.93
C SER A 460 7.17 -7.97 -34.67
N GLU A 461 6.25 -7.36 -35.43
CA GLU A 461 5.80 -5.98 -35.17
C GLU A 461 4.97 -5.85 -33.88
N ASP A 462 4.41 -6.96 -33.41
CA ASP A 462 3.43 -7.02 -32.32
C ASP A 462 4.02 -7.57 -31.00
N GLU A 463 5.23 -8.15 -31.04
CA GLU A 463 5.91 -8.76 -29.90
C GLU A 463 7.23 -8.04 -29.64
N PHE A 464 7.32 -7.38 -28.48
CA PHE A 464 8.49 -6.60 -28.05
C PHE A 464 9.69 -7.46 -27.60
N ASP A 465 9.81 -8.69 -28.10
CA ASP A 465 10.92 -9.59 -27.75
C ASP A 465 12.13 -9.32 -28.65
N PHE A 466 12.83 -8.25 -28.28
CA PHE A 466 14.16 -7.94 -28.79
C PHE A 466 15.21 -8.69 -27.95
N THR A 467 16.07 -9.49 -28.58
CA THR A 467 17.20 -10.11 -27.86
C THR A 467 18.25 -9.03 -27.57
N ASN A 468 18.37 -8.58 -26.33
CA ASN A 468 19.41 -7.62 -25.92
C ASN A 468 20.77 -8.31 -25.97
N ILE A 469 21.61 -7.92 -26.93
CA ILE A 469 22.94 -8.51 -27.11
C ILE A 469 24.02 -7.77 -26.32
N CYS A 470 23.87 -6.45 -26.12
CA CYS A 470 24.75 -5.70 -25.24
C CYS A 470 24.14 -4.36 -24.81
N THR A 471 24.58 -3.87 -23.66
CA THR A 471 24.26 -2.51 -23.20
C THR A 471 25.55 -1.80 -22.79
N ILE A 472 25.81 -0.66 -23.43
CA ILE A 472 26.94 0.22 -23.15
C ILE A 472 26.47 1.29 -22.16
N PRO A 473 26.97 1.30 -20.90
CA PRO A 473 26.57 2.28 -19.91
C PRO A 473 27.13 3.68 -20.19
N GLY A 474 26.36 4.71 -19.81
CA GLY A 474 26.52 6.13 -20.20
C GLY A 474 27.66 6.91 -19.56
N VAL A 475 28.89 6.55 -19.91
CA VAL A 475 30.06 7.45 -19.78
C VAL A 475 30.49 7.94 -21.16
N PHE A 476 29.51 8.38 -21.96
CA PHE A 476 29.78 9.19 -23.15
C PHE A 476 29.87 10.64 -22.68
N GLY A 477 30.96 11.32 -23.00
CA GLY A 477 31.17 12.73 -22.73
C GLY A 477 30.01 13.60 -23.22
N VAL A 478 29.83 14.73 -22.54
CA VAL A 478 28.86 15.74 -22.95
C VAL A 478 29.38 16.42 -24.21
N GLY A 479 28.55 16.50 -25.25
CA GLY A 479 28.89 17.19 -26.51
C GLY A 479 29.28 16.23 -27.62
N GLN A 480 30.58 15.97 -27.78
CA GLN A 480 31.10 15.28 -28.96
C GLN A 480 30.75 13.78 -28.98
N PRO A 481 30.46 13.19 -30.16
CA PRO A 481 30.24 11.76 -30.27
C PRO A 481 31.45 10.94 -29.81
N GLU A 482 31.22 9.94 -28.97
CA GLU A 482 32.27 9.00 -28.54
C GLU A 482 32.01 7.60 -29.09
N GLN A 483 33.10 6.89 -29.37
CA GLN A 483 33.07 5.49 -29.78
C GLN A 483 33.18 4.59 -28.55
N LYS A 484 32.31 3.59 -28.46
CA LYS A 484 32.37 2.55 -27.43
C LYS A 484 32.11 1.20 -28.07
N ALA A 485 32.78 0.17 -27.55
CA ALA A 485 32.60 -1.20 -28.00
C ALA A 485 31.74 -1.99 -27.01
N CYS A 486 30.99 -2.96 -27.53
CA CYS A 486 30.45 -4.04 -26.72
C CYS A 486 31.54 -5.12 -26.50
N PRO A 487 31.41 -5.94 -25.44
CA PRO A 487 32.13 -7.20 -25.38
C PRO A 487 31.87 -8.01 -26.67
N PRO A 488 32.84 -8.82 -27.14
CA PRO A 488 32.63 -9.69 -28.28
C PRO A 488 31.37 -10.54 -28.10
N VAL A 489 30.49 -10.55 -29.11
CA VAL A 489 29.19 -11.24 -29.07
C VAL A 489 29.29 -12.54 -29.87
N PRO A 490 29.14 -13.74 -29.25
CA PRO A 490 29.12 -14.99 -29.99
C PRO A 490 27.97 -15.05 -31.00
N VAL A 491 28.27 -15.46 -32.22
CA VAL A 491 27.31 -15.56 -33.33
C VAL A 491 26.87 -17.00 -33.50
N ASP A 492 25.95 -17.42 -32.65
CA ASP A 492 25.24 -18.70 -32.75
C ASP A 492 23.85 -18.51 -33.39
N TRP A 493 23.76 -17.58 -34.34
CA TRP A 493 22.52 -17.15 -34.99
C TRP A 493 22.25 -18.01 -36.23
N ARG A 494 20.98 -18.11 -36.61
CA ARG A 494 20.60 -18.85 -37.84
C ARG A 494 21.22 -18.15 -39.06
N PRO A 495 21.61 -18.87 -40.12
CA PRO A 495 22.02 -18.23 -41.37
C PRO A 495 20.91 -17.33 -41.92
N GLY A 496 21.26 -16.15 -42.41
CA GLY A 496 20.30 -15.19 -42.95
C GLY A 496 20.66 -13.72 -42.71
N THR A 497 19.74 -12.84 -43.10
CA THR A 497 19.85 -11.40 -42.83
C THR A 497 19.35 -11.11 -41.43
N HIS A 498 20.18 -10.45 -40.63
CA HIS A 498 19.81 -9.98 -39.29
C HIS A 498 19.86 -8.46 -39.21
N VAL A 499 19.04 -7.90 -38.33
CA VAL A 499 18.99 -6.45 -38.06
C VAL A 499 19.49 -6.19 -36.65
N LEU A 500 20.55 -5.39 -36.54
CA LEU A 500 20.98 -4.82 -35.26
C LEU A 500 20.28 -3.49 -35.04
N ILE A 501 19.70 -3.33 -33.85
CA ILE A 501 18.93 -2.14 -33.46
C ILE A 501 19.59 -1.55 -32.23
N ALA A 502 20.17 -0.36 -32.36
CA ALA A 502 20.67 0.41 -31.23
C ALA A 502 19.61 1.39 -30.74
N VAL A 503 19.20 1.26 -29.48
CA VAL A 503 18.36 2.22 -28.76
C VAL A 503 19.26 3.08 -27.88
N ILE A 504 19.45 4.33 -28.31
CA ILE A 504 20.25 5.34 -27.64
C ILE A 504 19.35 6.12 -26.71
N LYS A 505 19.69 6.17 -25.42
CA LYS A 505 18.97 6.97 -24.43
C LYS A 505 19.87 8.06 -23.90
N ASP A 506 19.48 9.31 -24.06
CA ASP A 506 20.26 10.46 -23.57
C ASP A 506 19.95 10.79 -22.10
N ASN A 507 20.75 11.68 -21.50
CA ASN A 507 20.55 12.14 -20.11
C ASN A 507 19.31 13.05 -19.93
N SER A 508 18.73 13.57 -21.01
CA SER A 508 17.46 14.29 -21.02
C SER A 508 16.25 13.35 -21.17
N GLY A 509 16.49 12.05 -21.39
CA GLY A 509 15.50 10.99 -21.50
C GLY A 509 14.95 10.75 -22.88
N ASN A 510 15.45 11.42 -23.91
CA ASN A 510 15.03 11.12 -25.27
C ASN A 510 15.62 9.77 -25.68
N GLU A 511 14.86 9.05 -26.50
CA GLU A 511 15.29 7.80 -27.10
C GLU A 511 15.40 7.99 -28.62
N THR A 512 16.48 7.48 -29.20
CA THR A 512 16.70 7.47 -30.65
C THR A 512 17.12 6.08 -31.07
N THR A 513 16.58 5.61 -32.18
CA THR A 513 16.84 4.26 -32.70
C THR A 513 17.66 4.33 -33.98
N VAL A 514 18.73 3.56 -34.04
CA VAL A 514 19.59 3.40 -35.22
C VAL A 514 19.64 1.92 -35.58
N ARG A 515 19.70 1.60 -36.87
CA ARG A 515 19.68 0.22 -37.37
C ARG A 515 20.85 -0.03 -38.32
N THR A 516 21.36 -1.26 -38.32
CA THR A 516 22.24 -1.78 -39.37
C THR A 516 21.87 -3.23 -39.67
N THR A 517 22.16 -3.71 -40.87
CA THR A 517 21.95 -5.09 -41.29
C THR A 517 23.26 -5.85 -41.37
N ILE A 518 23.22 -7.15 -41.15
CA ILE A 518 24.34 -8.08 -41.31
C ILE A 518 23.86 -9.36 -41.97
N GLN A 519 24.77 -10.12 -42.56
CA GLN A 519 24.50 -11.43 -43.16
C GLN A 519 25.23 -12.51 -42.37
N VAL A 520 24.51 -13.43 -41.75
CA VAL A 520 25.09 -14.61 -41.10
C VAL A 520 25.14 -15.75 -42.09
N ARG A 521 26.30 -16.38 -42.25
CA ARG A 521 26.53 -17.53 -43.14
C ARG A 521 27.00 -18.76 -42.39
#